data_AF-A0A8J2PAV2-F1
#
_entry.id   AF-A0A8J2PAV2-F1
#
_cell.length_a   1.000
_cell.length_b   1.000
_cell.length_c   1.000
_cell.angle_alpha   90.00
_cell.angle_beta   90.00
_cell.angle_gamma   90.00
#
_symmetry.space_group_name_H-M   'P 1'
#
loop_
_entity.id
_entity.type
_entity.pdbx_description
1 polymer ?
#
loop_
_entity_poly.entity_id
_entity_poly.type
_entity_poly.pdbx_seq_one_letter_code
_entity_poly.pdbx_strand_id
1 'polypeptide(L)' 'METGKTSGNCGVRKDDSVIAILNTRAVVTQALVTTNEDDQRTRKVVLQETRCPKIGDKFASRRVQKGVIGMIYSQEVN' A
#
# COMPACT_ATOMS: atom_id res chain seq x y z
N MET A 1 -2.38 -54.15 -14.50
CA MET A 1 -3.73 -53.56 -14.31
C MET A 1 -3.69 -52.94 -12.92
N GLU A 2 -3.80 -51.65 -12.68
CA GLU A 2 -4.18 -50.50 -13.49
C GLU A 2 -3.24 -49.34 -13.15
N THR A 3 -2.93 -48.52 -14.14
CA THR A 3 -2.25 -47.23 -13.96
C THR A 3 -3.20 -46.29 -13.22
N GLY A 4 -2.77 -45.79 -12.06
CA GLY A 4 -3.50 -44.77 -11.31
C GLY A 4 -3.63 -43.49 -12.14
N LYS A 5 -4.84 -43.23 -12.64
CA LYS A 5 -5.18 -42.05 -13.44
C LYS A 5 -5.16 -40.80 -12.56
N THR A 6 -4.22 -39.89 -12.82
CA THR A 6 -4.29 -38.49 -12.41
C THR A 6 -5.46 -37.83 -13.12
N SER A 7 -6.61 -37.69 -12.45
CA SER A 7 -7.70 -36.82 -12.92
C SER A 7 -7.55 -35.45 -12.27
N GLY A 8 -6.53 -34.71 -12.71
CA GLY A 8 -6.46 -33.29 -12.44
C GLY A 8 -7.48 -32.59 -13.33
N ASN A 9 -8.59 -32.13 -12.76
CA ASN A 9 -9.43 -31.14 -13.44
C ASN A 9 -8.60 -29.87 -13.62
N CYS A 10 -8.00 -29.71 -14.80
CA CYS A 10 -7.34 -28.48 -15.23
C CYS A 10 -8.42 -27.47 -15.66
N GLY A 11 -9.25 -27.05 -14.70
CA GLY A 11 -10.12 -25.91 -14.88
C GLY A 11 -9.26 -24.65 -14.96
N VAL A 12 -9.49 -23.81 -15.96
CA VAL A 12 -8.80 -22.53 -16.12
C VAL A 12 -9.11 -21.67 -14.89
N ARG A 13 -8.14 -21.51 -13.99
CA ARG A 13 -8.24 -20.61 -12.84
C ARG A 13 -7.83 -19.22 -13.30
N LYS A 14 -8.76 -18.28 -13.27
CA LYS A 14 -8.47 -16.88 -13.51
C LYS A 14 -8.00 -16.22 -12.21
N ASP A 15 -6.95 -15.44 -12.30
CA ASP A 15 -6.52 -14.59 -11.20
C ASP A 15 -7.23 -13.24 -11.30
N ASP A 16 -7.96 -12.86 -10.26
CA ASP A 16 -8.61 -11.55 -10.10
C ASP A 16 -7.99 -10.79 -8.92
N SER A 17 -6.71 -11.04 -8.63
CA SER A 17 -5.97 -10.38 -7.55
C SER A 17 -5.77 -8.89 -7.83
N VAL A 18 -5.79 -8.10 -6.75
CA VAL A 18 -5.51 -6.65 -6.82
C VAL A 18 -4.05 -6.43 -6.43
N ILE A 19 -3.29 -5.83 -7.33
CA ILE A 19 -1.89 -5.47 -7.08
C ILE A 19 -1.86 -4.17 -6.27
N ALA A 20 -0.89 -4.06 -5.36
CA ALA A 20 -0.63 -2.83 -4.64
C ALA A 20 -0.31 -1.65 -5.58
N ILE A 21 -0.47 -0.42 -5.09
CA ILE A 21 -0.28 0.81 -5.87
C ILE A 21 1.12 0.82 -6.53
N LEU A 22 1.15 1.05 -7.85
CA LEU A 22 2.37 1.06 -8.64
C LEU A 22 3.38 2.07 -8.07
N ASN A 23 4.64 1.63 -7.92
CA ASN A 23 5.77 2.45 -7.46
C ASN A 23 5.64 3.03 -6.04
N THR A 24 4.84 2.41 -5.17
CA THR A 24 4.73 2.83 -3.77
C THR A 24 5.53 1.90 -2.86
N ARG A 25 6.33 2.46 -1.96
CA ARG A 25 6.99 1.72 -0.87
C ARG A 25 6.21 1.96 0.41
N ALA A 26 5.33 1.04 0.78
CA ALA A 26 4.49 1.18 1.97
C ALA A 26 4.49 -0.12 2.78
N VAL A 27 4.27 0.02 4.08
CA VAL A 27 4.10 -1.10 5.02
C VAL A 27 2.59 -1.31 5.25
N VAL A 28 2.17 -2.56 5.42
CA VAL A 28 0.79 -2.88 5.78
C VAL A 28 0.56 -2.50 7.25
N THR A 29 -0.31 -1.54 7.49
CA THR A 29 -0.69 -1.14 8.86
C THR A 29 -1.80 -2.04 9.38
N GLN A 30 -2.83 -2.26 8.55
CA GLN A 30 -4.03 -3.00 8.95
C GLN A 30 -4.58 -3.83 7.78
N ALA A 31 -5.05 -5.02 8.10
CA ALA A 31 -5.81 -5.87 7.20
C ALA A 31 -7.19 -6.12 7.82
N LEU A 32 -8.23 -5.66 7.13
CA LEU A 32 -9.62 -5.81 7.55
C LEU A 32 -10.33 -6.82 6.65
N VAL A 33 -10.97 -7.76 7.32
CA VAL A 33 -11.75 -8.86 6.73
C VAL A 33 -13.16 -8.71 7.27
N THR A 34 -14.10 -8.32 6.42
CA THR A 34 -15.52 -8.24 6.79
C THR A 34 -16.35 -9.16 5.93
N THR A 35 -17.50 -9.55 6.46
CA THR A 35 -18.54 -10.30 5.76
C THR A 35 -19.78 -9.42 5.78
N ASN A 36 -20.35 -9.17 4.61
CA ASN A 36 -21.61 -8.44 4.48
C ASN A 36 -22.80 -9.35 4.79
N GLU A 37 -24.00 -8.79 4.92
CA GLU A 37 -25.24 -9.56 5.14
C GLU A 37 -25.53 -10.57 4.02
N ASP A 38 -25.02 -10.31 2.81
CA ASP A 38 -25.11 -11.20 1.64
C ASP A 38 -23.99 -12.27 1.59
N ASP A 39 -23.34 -12.58 2.71
CA ASP A 39 -22.21 -13.51 2.85
C ASP A 39 -20.97 -13.19 1.97
N GLN A 40 -20.94 -12.01 1.35
CA GLN A 40 -19.82 -11.55 0.55
C GLN A 40 -18.67 -11.08 1.45
N ARG A 41 -17.48 -11.62 1.21
CA ARG A 41 -16.26 -11.34 1.95
C ARG A 41 -15.52 -10.17 1.34
N THR A 42 -15.57 -9.00 1.99
CA THR A 42 -14.79 -7.84 1.58
C THR A 42 -13.43 -7.83 2.29
N ARG A 43 -12.38 -7.44 1.56
CA ARG A 43 -11.00 -7.36 2.05
C ARG A 43 -10.48 -5.95 1.83
N LYS A 44 -10.09 -5.27 2.90
CA LYS A 44 -9.47 -3.94 2.84
C LYS A 44 -8.11 -3.97 3.49
N VAL A 45 -7.09 -3.58 2.73
CA VAL A 45 -5.72 -3.45 3.23
C VAL A 45 -5.37 -1.97 3.30
N VAL A 46 -4.97 -1.51 4.47
CA VAL A 46 -4.49 -0.13 4.69
C VAL A 46 -2.98 -0.14 4.65
N LEU A 47 -2.44 0.63 3.70
CA LEU A 47 -1.00 0.81 3.50
C LEU A 47 -0.60 2.18 4.06
N GLN A 48 0.55 2.23 4.74
CA GLN A 48 1.13 3.46 5.26
C GLN A 48 2.59 3.61 4.81
N GLU A 49 2.94 4.81 4.39
CA GLU A 49 4.31 5.20 4.06
C GLU A 49 4.71 6.37 4.96
N THR A 50 5.84 6.23 5.66
CA THR A 50 6.45 7.33 6.40
C THR A 50 7.26 8.20 5.45
N ARG A 51 6.87 9.48 5.29
CA ARG A 51 7.58 10.44 4.44
C ARG A 51 8.27 11.51 5.29
N CYS A 52 9.60 11.51 5.27
CA CYS A 52 10.39 12.59 5.86
C CYS A 52 10.39 13.82 4.94
N PRO A 53 10.43 15.05 5.50
CA PRO A 53 10.54 16.28 4.70
C PRO A 53 11.78 16.27 3.82
N LYS A 54 11.61 16.65 2.55
CA LYS A 54 12.68 16.75 1.55
C LYS A 54 12.73 18.14 0.93
N ILE A 55 13.87 18.45 0.32
CA ILE A 55 14.03 19.63 -0.53
C ILE A 55 12.94 19.58 -1.61
N GLY A 56 12.22 20.69 -1.80
CA GLY A 56 11.07 20.76 -2.72
C GLY A 56 9.70 20.57 -2.06
N ASP A 57 9.64 20.14 -0.80
CA ASP A 57 8.36 20.03 -0.08
C ASP A 57 7.77 21.41 0.24
N LYS A 58 6.44 21.52 0.08
CA LYS A 58 5.70 22.77 0.27
C LYS A 58 5.20 22.89 1.71
N PHE A 59 5.45 24.05 2.30
CA PHE A 59 4.95 24.43 3.61
C PHE A 59 4.21 25.74 3.53
N ALA A 60 3.24 25.94 4.42
CA ALA A 60 2.56 27.21 4.56
C ALA A 60 2.36 27.56 6.04
N SER A 61 2.55 28.83 6.39
CA SER A 61 2.20 29.32 7.72
C SER A 61 0.68 29.43 7.88
N ARG A 62 0.19 29.53 9.13
CA ARG A 62 -1.23 29.79 9.41
C ARG A 62 -1.74 31.11 8.80
N ARG A 63 -0.84 32.05 8.50
CA ARG A 63 -1.13 33.32 7.82
C ARG A 63 -0.88 33.27 6.30
N VAL A 64 -0.84 32.06 5.71
CA VAL A 64 -0.80 31.84 4.25
C VAL A 64 0.50 32.31 3.57
N GLN A 65 1.63 32.25 4.29
CA GLN A 65 2.94 32.38 3.66
C GLN A 65 3.32 31.05 3.01
N LYS A 66 3.19 30.92 1.68
CA LYS A 66 3.60 29.70 0.95
C LYS A 66 5.11 29.69 0.77
N GLY A 67 5.76 28.57 1.04
CA GLY A 67 7.19 28.38 0.87
C GLY A 67 7.55 26.94 0.50
N VAL A 68 8.78 26.75 0.05
CA VAL A 68 9.35 25.44 -0.31
C VAL A 68 10.65 25.26 0.47
N ILE A 69 10.96 24.03 0.92
CA ILE A 69 12.26 23.73 1.50
C ILE A 69 13.35 23.87 0.43
N GLY A 70 14.23 24.87 0.58
CA GLY A 70 15.37 25.08 -0.30
C GLY A 70 16.60 24.24 0.09
N MET A 71 16.91 24.16 1.38
CA MET A 71 18.05 23.41 1.92
C MET A 71 17.71 22.88 3.32
N ILE A 72 18.34 21.78 3.72
CA ILE A 72 18.22 21.17 5.05
C ILE A 72 19.61 21.21 5.69
N TYR A 73 19.75 21.97 6.78
CA TYR A 73 21.01 22.08 7.52
C TYR A 73 21.02 21.13 8.71
N SER A 74 22.16 20.48 8.95
CA SER A 74 22.38 19.72 10.18
C SER A 74 22.70 20.69 11.30
N GLN A 75 22.15 20.45 12.50
CA GLN A 75 22.46 21.27 13.65
C GLN A 75 23.88 20.99 14.12
N GLU A 76 24.69 22.03 14.29
CA GLU A 76 25.99 21.92 14.95
C GLU A 76 25.75 21.72 16.46
N VAL A 77 26.30 20.64 17.01
CA VAL A 77 26.27 20.36 18.45
C VAL A 77 27.59 20.89 19.01
N ASN A 78 27.49 21.90 19.87
CA ASN A 78 28.64 22.56 20.51
C ASN A 78 29.15 21.75 21.71
#